data_AF-A0A3N5PE67-F1
#
_entry.id   AF-A0A3N5PE67-F1
#
_cell.length_a   1.000
_cell.length_b   1.000
_cell.length_c   1.000
_cell.angle_alpha   90.00
_cell.angle_beta   90.00
_cell.angle_gamma   90.00
#
_symmetry.space_group_name_H-M   'P 1'
#
loop_
_entity.id
_entity.type
_entity.pdbx_description
1 polymer ?
#
loop_
_entity_poly.entity_id
_entity_poly.type
_entity_poly.pdbx_seq_one_letter_code
_entity_poly.pdbx_strand_id
1 'polypeptide(L)'
;MSPVVGLGKPLRLVIISGVSGSGKSVALHVLEDLGFYCIDNIPVPLLKSFVAEIVPRKDPAFENVGIGLDARSRPSDLAEVPALVQKLREGGLACEVIFLQTDTKVLLSRFSETRRKHPLSDSETSLEEAIAKERELLAPIINSAELVIDTSRMSVYALREQIRERVAPRTPGSMSIMIESFGYKNGLPANADFVFDVRCLPNPYWEPQLRPMSG
;
A
#
# COMPACT_ATOMS: atom_id res chain seq x y z
N MET A 1 45.85 -2.57 0.76
CA MET A 1 44.45 -2.80 1.18
C MET A 1 43.64 -1.61 0.75
N SER A 2 43.05 -1.68 -0.45
CA SER A 2 42.17 -0.63 -0.98
C SER A 2 40.78 -0.79 -0.35
N PRO A 3 40.11 0.29 0.07
CA PRO A 3 38.77 0.19 0.60
C PRO A 3 37.82 -0.17 -0.54
N VAL A 4 36.99 -1.19 -0.32
CA VAL A 4 35.87 -1.53 -1.18
C VAL A 4 34.89 -0.36 -1.11
N VAL A 5 34.87 0.46 -2.16
CA VAL A 5 33.84 1.48 -2.36
C VAL A 5 32.52 0.72 -2.46
N GLY A 6 31.72 0.75 -1.40
CA GLY A 6 30.36 0.24 -1.44
C GLY A 6 29.63 0.96 -2.56
N LEU A 7 29.18 0.21 -3.56
CA LEU A 7 28.21 0.70 -4.54
C LEU A 7 27.01 1.20 -3.74
N GLY A 8 26.88 2.52 -3.60
CA GLY A 8 25.81 3.14 -2.82
C GLY A 8 24.47 2.56 -3.26
N LYS A 9 23.67 2.11 -2.29
CA LYS A 9 22.35 1.56 -2.59
C LYS A 9 21.55 2.61 -3.38
N PRO A 10 20.87 2.22 -4.47
CA PRO A 10 20.01 3.15 -5.19
C PRO A 10 18.90 3.63 -4.25
N LEU A 11 18.57 4.92 -4.33
CA LEU A 11 17.48 5.51 -3.58
C LEU A 11 16.19 4.72 -3.87
N ARG A 12 15.51 4.32 -2.81
CA ARG A 12 14.26 3.58 -2.88
C ARG A 12 13.10 4.49 -2.50
N LEU A 13 12.14 4.63 -3.41
CA LEU A 13 10.93 5.41 -3.23
C LEU A 13 9.72 4.48 -3.22
N VAL A 14 8.93 4.53 -2.16
CA VAL A 14 7.67 3.78 -2.04
C VAL A 14 6.52 4.79 -1.96
N ILE A 15 5.66 4.79 -2.98
CA ILE A 15 4.46 5.60 -3.02
C ILE A 15 3.30 4.75 -2.50
N ILE A 16 2.66 5.20 -1.42
CA ILE A 16 1.44 4.61 -0.89
C ILE A 16 0.26 5.47 -1.31
N SER A 17 -0.70 4.86 -1.99
CA SER A 17 -1.98 5.48 -2.30
C SER A 17 -3.14 4.55 -1.95
N GLY A 18 -4.36 5.05 -2.08
CA GLY A 18 -5.55 4.33 -1.64
C GLY A 18 -6.71 5.28 -1.34
N VAL A 19 -7.89 4.72 -1.26
CA VAL A 19 -9.11 5.45 -0.88
C VAL A 19 -9.01 5.90 0.59
N SER A 20 -9.68 6.98 0.98
CA SER A 20 -9.78 7.40 2.38
C SER A 20 -10.35 6.24 3.22
N GLY A 21 -9.71 5.93 4.35
CA GLY A 21 -10.08 4.79 5.21
C GLY A 21 -9.51 3.42 4.81
N SER A 22 -8.71 3.33 3.74
CA SER A 22 -8.12 2.05 3.30
C SER A 22 -6.88 1.60 4.07
N GLY A 23 -6.38 2.41 5.01
CA GLY A 23 -5.22 2.07 5.84
C GLY A 23 -3.90 2.72 5.41
N LYS A 24 -3.92 3.74 4.54
CA LYS A 24 -2.71 4.47 4.10
C LYS A 24 -1.82 4.91 5.27
N SER A 25 -2.40 5.52 6.31
CA SER A 25 -1.66 5.96 7.49
C SER A 25 -1.00 4.79 8.23
N VAL A 26 -1.65 3.62 8.28
CA VAL A 26 -1.05 2.42 8.88
C VAL A 26 0.16 1.97 8.07
N ALA A 27 0.05 1.95 6.74
CA ALA A 27 1.14 1.57 5.86
C ALA A 27 2.32 2.56 5.94
N LEU A 28 2.06 3.88 6.00
CA LEU A 28 3.10 4.89 6.20
C LEU A 28 3.81 4.73 7.55
N HIS A 29 3.08 4.50 8.65
CA HIS A 29 3.71 4.24 9.95
C HIS A 29 4.58 2.98 9.95
N VAL A 30 4.20 1.95 9.18
CA VAL A 30 5.06 0.76 9.02
C VAL A 30 6.33 1.10 8.25
N LEU A 31 6.25 1.95 7.22
CA LEU A 31 7.44 2.43 6.53
C LEU A 31 8.36 3.22 7.48
N GLU A 32 7.80 4.09 8.32
CA GLU A 32 8.54 4.82 9.35
C GLU A 32 9.25 3.86 10.32
N ASP A 33 8.54 2.83 10.83
CA ASP A 33 9.11 1.79 11.69
C ASP A 33 10.28 1.03 11.01
N LEU A 34 10.26 0.94 9.67
CA LEU A 34 11.30 0.30 8.86
C LEU A 34 12.44 1.27 8.46
N GLY A 35 12.41 2.51 8.96
CA GLY A 35 13.46 3.51 8.73
C GLY A 35 13.33 4.28 7.42
N PHE A 36 12.13 4.34 6.83
CA PHE A 36 11.86 5.23 5.70
C PHE A 36 11.63 6.66 6.18
N TYR A 37 12.09 7.63 5.40
CA TYR A 37 11.66 9.02 5.53
C TYR A 37 10.26 9.17 4.92
N CYS A 38 9.24 9.36 5.75
CA CYS A 38 7.86 9.40 5.31
C CYS A 38 7.27 10.81 5.21
N ILE A 39 6.55 11.08 4.13
CA ILE A 39 5.74 12.29 3.95
C ILE A 39 4.31 11.87 3.62
N ASP A 40 3.35 12.26 4.44
CA ASP A 40 1.92 12.04 4.17
C ASP A 40 1.29 13.21 3.41
N ASN A 41 0.34 12.92 2.54
CA ASN A 41 -0.48 13.88 1.81
C ASN A 41 0.32 14.99 1.08
N ILE A 42 1.37 14.61 0.33
CA ILE A 42 2.11 15.55 -0.50
C ILE A 42 1.40 15.77 -1.86
N PRO A 43 1.18 17.01 -2.30
CA PRO A 43 0.75 17.29 -3.66
C PRO A 43 1.75 16.77 -4.70
N VAL A 44 1.27 16.21 -5.81
CA VAL A 44 2.14 15.67 -6.88
C VAL A 44 3.16 16.69 -7.42
N PRO A 45 2.86 17.99 -7.59
CA PRO A 45 3.89 18.96 -7.99
C PRO A 45 5.04 19.07 -6.99
N LEU A 46 4.77 18.96 -5.69
CA LEU A 46 5.81 18.98 -4.65
C LEU A 46 6.59 17.66 -4.61
N LEU A 47 5.95 16.53 -4.87
CA LEU A 47 6.64 15.25 -5.07
C LEU A 47 7.70 15.36 -6.18
N LYS A 48 7.36 15.97 -7.32
CA LYS A 48 8.31 16.18 -8.41
C LYS A 48 9.53 17.00 -7.98
N SER A 49 9.28 18.12 -7.30
CA SER A 49 10.35 18.99 -6.79
C SER A 49 11.23 18.29 -5.75
N PHE A 50 10.61 17.56 -4.83
CA PHE A 50 11.30 16.79 -3.79
C PHE A 50 12.24 15.75 -4.39
N VAL A 51 11.74 14.96 -5.35
CA VAL A 51 12.56 13.93 -6.00
C VAL A 51 13.68 14.57 -6.83
N ALA A 52 13.41 15.67 -7.53
CA ALA A 52 14.43 16.39 -8.30
C ALA A 52 15.56 16.98 -7.42
N GLU A 53 15.27 17.35 -6.18
CA GLU A 53 16.27 17.89 -5.26
C GLU A 53 17.11 16.79 -4.58
N ILE A 54 16.49 15.68 -4.21
CA ILE A 54 17.13 14.65 -3.37
C ILE A 54 17.91 13.63 -4.18
N VAL A 55 17.39 13.23 -5.34
CA VAL A 55 18.03 12.23 -6.20
C VAL A 55 19.47 12.61 -6.57
N PRO A 56 19.79 13.86 -6.96
CA PRO A 56 21.17 14.23 -7.28
C PRO A 56 22.09 14.29 -6.06
N ARG A 57 21.56 14.61 -4.87
CA ARG A 57 22.36 14.81 -3.66
C ARG A 57 22.86 13.51 -3.03
N LYS A 58 22.17 12.39 -3.25
CA LYS A 58 22.49 11.07 -2.65
C LYS A 58 22.72 11.15 -1.14
N ASP A 59 21.92 11.96 -0.46
CA ASP A 59 22.00 12.12 0.98
C ASP A 59 21.55 10.82 1.67
N PRO A 60 22.39 10.22 2.54
CA PRO A 60 22.06 8.99 3.26
C PRO A 60 20.74 9.06 4.05
N ALA A 61 20.33 10.26 4.48
CA ALA A 61 19.07 10.46 5.20
C ALA A 61 17.83 10.13 4.36
N PHE A 62 17.95 10.10 3.02
CA PHE A 62 16.87 9.84 2.08
C PHE A 62 17.09 8.57 1.25
N GLU A 63 17.87 7.60 1.74
CA GLU A 63 18.06 6.31 1.06
C GLU A 63 16.74 5.58 0.84
N ASN A 64 15.81 5.66 1.80
CA ASN A 64 14.48 5.07 1.74
C ASN A 64 13.44 6.15 2.00
N VAL A 65 12.55 6.41 1.04
CA VAL A 65 11.51 7.43 1.15
C VAL A 65 10.14 6.80 0.96
N GLY A 66 9.21 7.08 1.87
CA GLY A 66 7.80 6.70 1.78
C GLY A 66 6.92 7.92 1.52
N ILE A 67 6.06 7.88 0.51
CA ILE A 67 5.23 9.03 0.14
C ILE A 67 3.76 8.65 0.07
N GLY A 68 2.92 9.33 0.86
CA GLY A 68 1.47 9.23 0.82
C GLY A 68 0.88 10.13 -0.25
N LEU A 69 0.16 9.54 -1.22
CA LEU A 69 -0.68 10.24 -2.17
C LEU A 69 -2.15 9.89 -1.94
N ASP A 70 -3.01 10.90 -1.85
CA ASP A 70 -4.45 10.73 -1.70
C ASP A 70 -5.25 11.49 -2.77
N ALA A 71 -6.57 11.31 -2.76
CA ALA A 71 -7.49 11.91 -3.71
C ALA A 71 -7.66 13.43 -3.55
N ARG A 72 -6.98 14.09 -2.59
CA ARG A 72 -7.06 15.54 -2.38
C ARG A 72 -6.16 16.33 -3.34
N SER A 73 -5.22 15.66 -4.02
CA SER A 73 -4.46 16.27 -5.11
C SER A 73 -5.37 16.59 -6.30
N ARG A 74 -4.98 17.56 -7.14
CA ARG A 74 -5.79 17.92 -8.32
C ARG A 74 -5.92 16.72 -9.27
N PRO A 75 -7.06 16.53 -9.95
CA PRO A 75 -7.23 15.41 -10.88
C PRO A 75 -6.17 15.37 -11.99
N SER A 76 -5.79 16.55 -12.52
CA SER A 76 -4.72 16.69 -13.51
C SER A 76 -3.38 16.19 -12.98
N ASP A 77 -3.10 16.47 -11.71
CA ASP A 77 -1.84 16.10 -11.06
C ASP A 77 -1.77 14.59 -10.83
N LEU A 78 -2.89 13.98 -10.39
CA LEU A 78 -3.00 12.52 -10.19
C LEU A 78 -2.85 11.75 -11.51
N ALA A 79 -3.38 12.28 -12.61
CA ALA A 79 -3.25 11.68 -13.94
C ALA A 79 -1.79 11.63 -14.44
N GLU A 80 -0.91 12.49 -13.92
CA GLU A 80 0.51 12.53 -14.31
C GLU A 80 1.39 11.60 -13.45
N VAL A 81 0.87 11.05 -12.35
CA VAL A 81 1.64 10.16 -11.46
C VAL A 81 2.23 8.94 -12.19
N PRO A 82 1.49 8.21 -13.05
CA PRO A 82 2.06 7.07 -13.79
C PRO A 82 3.26 7.47 -14.64
N ALA A 83 3.17 8.58 -15.37
CA ALA A 83 4.25 9.08 -16.22
C ALA A 83 5.45 9.56 -15.40
N LEU A 84 5.20 10.17 -14.24
CA LEU A 84 6.26 10.54 -13.30
C LEU A 84 6.99 9.30 -12.78
N VAL A 85 6.26 8.30 -12.30
CA VAL A 85 6.83 7.05 -11.78
C VAL A 85 7.68 6.35 -12.84
N GLN A 86 7.20 6.29 -14.08
CA GLN A 86 7.97 5.74 -15.19
C GLN A 86 9.29 6.49 -15.41
N LYS A 87 9.26 7.83 -15.48
CA LYS A 87 10.47 8.64 -15.64
C LYS A 87 11.48 8.43 -14.51
N LEU A 88 11.01 8.28 -13.27
CA LEU A 88 11.88 8.02 -12.13
C LEU A 88 12.57 6.66 -12.25
N ARG A 89 11.85 5.62 -12.69
CA ARG A 89 12.42 4.29 -12.93
C ARG A 89 13.44 4.31 -14.07
N GLU A 90 13.14 5.00 -15.17
CA GLU A 90 14.09 5.20 -16.29
C GLU A 90 15.35 5.95 -15.83
N GLY A 91 15.23 6.85 -14.86
CA GLY A 91 16.34 7.51 -14.18
C GLY A 91 17.13 6.63 -13.19
N GLY A 92 16.78 5.35 -13.04
CA GLY A 92 17.49 4.40 -12.19
C GLY A 92 17.05 4.36 -10.73
N LEU A 93 15.94 5.03 -10.36
CA LEU A 93 15.37 4.93 -9.02
C LEU A 93 14.58 3.63 -8.85
N ALA A 94 14.72 3.00 -7.69
CA ALA A 94 13.83 1.93 -7.27
C ALA A 94 12.51 2.52 -6.75
N CYS A 95 11.60 2.84 -7.68
CA CYS A 95 10.28 3.41 -7.37
C CYS A 95 9.18 2.35 -7.42
N GLU A 96 8.49 2.13 -6.31
CA GLU A 96 7.37 1.20 -6.15
C GLU A 96 6.08 1.93 -5.75
N VAL A 97 4.94 1.58 -6.35
CA VAL A 97 3.61 2.10 -6.01
C VAL A 97 2.77 0.98 -5.38
N ILE A 98 2.30 1.22 -4.16
CA ILE A 98 1.40 0.35 -3.42
C ILE A 98 0.05 1.06 -3.30
N PHE A 99 -1.00 0.43 -3.82
CA PHE A 99 -2.36 0.91 -3.70
C PHE A 99 -3.14 0.08 -2.68
N LEU A 100 -3.75 0.73 -1.70
CA LEU A 100 -4.61 0.11 -0.69
C LEU A 100 -6.07 0.27 -1.10
N GLN A 101 -6.70 -0.86 -1.45
CA GLN A 101 -8.10 -0.95 -1.81
C GLN A 101 -8.93 -1.50 -0.65
N THR A 102 -10.19 -1.09 -0.57
CA THR A 102 -11.15 -1.59 0.42
C THR A 102 -12.56 -1.50 -0.16
N ASP A 103 -13.38 -2.52 0.03
CA ASP A 103 -14.80 -2.52 -0.32
C ASP A 103 -15.51 -1.30 0.29
N THR A 104 -16.34 -0.64 -0.52
CA THR A 104 -17.13 0.53 -0.11
C THR A 104 -17.94 0.26 1.15
N LYS A 105 -18.57 -0.91 1.29
CA LYS A 105 -19.36 -1.27 2.49
C LYS A 105 -18.51 -1.30 3.75
N VAL A 106 -17.27 -1.79 3.64
CA VAL A 106 -16.32 -1.84 4.75
C VAL A 106 -15.83 -0.44 5.10
N LEU A 107 -15.55 0.41 4.10
CA LEU A 107 -15.18 1.81 4.32
C LEU A 107 -16.29 2.57 5.05
N LEU A 108 -17.55 2.42 4.62
CA LEU A 108 -18.70 3.02 5.28
C LEU A 108 -18.76 2.63 6.78
N SER A 109 -18.55 1.36 7.11
CA SER A 109 -18.45 0.89 8.50
C SER A 109 -17.31 1.59 9.27
N ARG A 110 -16.10 1.59 8.71
CA ARG A 110 -14.90 2.21 9.34
C ARG A 110 -15.09 3.71 9.61
N PHE A 111 -15.72 4.44 8.70
CA PHE A 111 -16.02 5.86 8.89
C PHE A 111 -17.08 6.09 9.97
N SER A 112 -18.10 5.24 10.03
CA SER A 112 -19.12 5.30 11.08
C SER A 112 -18.54 5.04 12.47
N GLU A 113 -17.58 4.12 12.59
CA GLU A 113 -16.91 3.76 13.84
C GLU A 113 -15.97 4.87 14.33
N THR A 114 -15.26 5.54 13.40
CA THR A 114 -14.26 6.57 13.76
C THR A 114 -14.85 7.96 13.95
N ARG A 115 -16.15 8.18 13.64
CA ARG A 115 -16.86 9.47 13.66
C ARG A 115 -16.15 10.62 12.92
N ARG A 116 -15.17 10.32 12.05
CA ARG A 116 -14.42 11.32 11.30
C ARG A 116 -15.22 11.74 10.07
N LYS A 117 -15.33 13.06 9.83
CA LYS A 117 -15.89 13.60 8.58
C LYS A 117 -14.98 13.22 7.41
N HIS A 118 -15.57 12.85 6.28
CA HIS A 118 -14.82 12.48 5.09
C HIS A 118 -14.32 13.74 4.37
N PRO A 119 -13.10 13.76 3.83
CA PRO A 119 -12.49 14.98 3.27
C PRO A 119 -13.22 15.57 2.06
N LEU A 120 -14.00 14.74 1.37
CA LEU A 120 -14.82 15.10 0.21
C LEU A 120 -16.34 14.99 0.47
N SER A 121 -16.76 14.79 1.72
CA SER A 121 -18.20 14.83 2.07
C SER A 121 -18.60 16.24 2.48
N ASP A 122 -19.41 16.89 1.67
CA ASP A 122 -20.13 18.12 2.00
C ASP A 122 -21.62 17.81 2.25
N SER A 123 -22.42 18.82 2.62
CA SER A 123 -23.86 18.66 2.87
C SER A 123 -24.67 18.10 1.69
N GLU A 124 -24.10 18.13 0.48
CA GLU A 124 -24.72 17.74 -0.79
C GLU A 124 -24.23 16.38 -1.31
N THR A 125 -23.19 15.77 -0.73
CA THR A 125 -22.58 14.54 -1.26
C THR A 125 -22.51 13.45 -0.20
N SER A 126 -23.15 12.32 -0.47
CA SER A 126 -23.12 11.18 0.44
C SER A 126 -21.71 10.60 0.57
N LEU A 127 -21.43 9.93 1.69
CA LEU A 127 -20.14 9.26 1.91
C LEU A 127 -19.84 8.22 0.82
N GLU A 128 -20.87 7.52 0.35
CA GLU A 128 -20.76 6.52 -0.72
C GLU A 128 -20.37 7.16 -2.05
N GLU A 129 -21.01 8.26 -2.43
CA GLU A 129 -20.65 9.04 -3.64
C GLU A 129 -19.24 9.62 -3.54
N ALA A 130 -18.85 10.12 -2.36
CA ALA A 130 -17.51 10.64 -2.13
C ALA A 130 -16.44 9.54 -2.32
N ILE A 131 -16.67 8.34 -1.79
CA ILE A 131 -15.80 7.17 -1.98
C ILE A 131 -15.73 6.75 -3.45
N ALA A 132 -16.87 6.76 -4.16
CA ALA A 132 -16.91 6.44 -5.59
C ALA A 132 -16.09 7.45 -6.41
N LYS A 133 -16.23 8.74 -6.12
CA LYS A 133 -15.46 9.81 -6.76
C LYS A 133 -13.97 9.70 -6.47
N GLU A 134 -13.57 9.37 -5.24
CA GLU A 134 -12.16 9.11 -4.92
C GLU A 134 -11.57 7.98 -5.76
N ARG A 135 -12.31 6.89 -5.96
CA ARG A 135 -11.87 5.77 -6.80
C ARG A 135 -11.67 6.18 -8.25
N GLU A 136 -12.56 7.00 -8.79
CA GLU A 136 -12.43 7.56 -10.15
C GLU A 136 -11.18 8.45 -10.26
N LEU A 137 -10.98 9.36 -9.31
CA LEU A 137 -9.81 10.25 -9.27
C LEU A 137 -8.48 9.49 -9.15
N LEU A 138 -8.48 8.40 -8.39
CA LEU A 138 -7.29 7.57 -8.15
C LEU A 138 -7.08 6.49 -9.21
N ALA A 139 -8.01 6.30 -10.16
CA ALA A 139 -7.92 5.28 -11.20
C ALA A 139 -6.58 5.30 -11.97
N PRO A 140 -5.97 6.47 -12.31
CA PRO A 140 -4.65 6.49 -12.94
C PRO A 140 -3.57 5.83 -12.10
N ILE A 141 -3.59 6.07 -10.78
CA ILE A 141 -2.61 5.50 -9.83
C ILE A 141 -2.85 4.00 -9.69
N ILE A 142 -4.10 3.58 -9.52
CA ILE A 142 -4.48 2.16 -9.41
C ILE A 142 -3.95 1.36 -10.60
N ASN A 143 -4.18 1.86 -11.82
CA ASN A 143 -3.79 1.19 -13.06
C ASN A 143 -2.27 1.09 -13.24
N SER A 144 -1.49 1.94 -12.56
CA SER A 144 -0.03 1.94 -12.60
C SER A 144 0.64 1.29 -11.39
N ALA A 145 -0.15 0.82 -10.42
CA ALA A 145 0.36 0.28 -9.16
C ALA A 145 0.96 -1.12 -9.38
N GLU A 146 2.17 -1.35 -8.86
CA GLU A 146 2.75 -2.70 -8.86
C GLU A 146 2.11 -3.65 -7.87
N LEU A 147 1.50 -3.10 -6.83
CA LEU A 147 0.80 -3.89 -5.84
C LEU A 147 -0.50 -3.22 -5.45
N VAL A 148 -1.60 -3.96 -5.57
CA VAL A 148 -2.90 -3.60 -5.02
C VAL A 148 -3.19 -4.54 -3.85
N ILE A 149 -3.36 -3.97 -2.66
CA ILE A 149 -3.67 -4.71 -1.43
C ILE A 149 -5.15 -4.50 -1.11
N ASP A 150 -5.92 -5.59 -1.08
CA ASP A 150 -7.31 -5.54 -0.59
C ASP A 150 -7.37 -5.66 0.93
N THR A 151 -7.61 -4.53 1.59
CA THR A 151 -7.70 -4.43 3.05
C THR A 151 -9.10 -4.68 3.60
N SER A 152 -10.07 -5.09 2.77
CA SER A 152 -11.48 -5.28 3.18
C SER A 152 -11.66 -6.24 4.34
N ARG A 153 -10.79 -7.25 4.45
CA ARG A 153 -10.85 -8.31 5.47
C ARG A 153 -9.63 -8.36 6.37
N MET A 154 -8.75 -7.38 6.22
CA MET A 154 -7.51 -7.33 6.98
C MET A 154 -7.73 -6.60 8.30
N SER A 155 -7.19 -7.16 9.37
CA SER A 155 -6.97 -6.41 10.60
C SER A 155 -5.81 -5.41 10.39
N VAL A 156 -5.71 -4.42 11.28
CA VAL A 156 -4.56 -3.49 11.28
C VAL A 156 -3.25 -4.24 11.41
N TYR A 157 -3.21 -5.30 12.22
CA TYR A 157 -2.03 -6.16 12.37
C TYR A 157 -1.67 -6.87 11.06
N ALA A 158 -2.66 -7.49 10.39
CA ALA A 158 -2.42 -8.18 9.12
C ALA A 158 -1.89 -7.22 8.04
N LEU A 159 -2.45 -6.01 7.94
CA LEU A 159 -1.94 -4.98 7.03
C LEU A 159 -0.50 -4.58 7.35
N ARG A 160 -0.16 -4.45 8.64
CA ARG A 160 1.20 -4.13 9.07
C ARG A 160 2.20 -5.17 8.61
N GLU A 161 1.90 -6.45 8.85
CA GLU A 161 2.77 -7.55 8.45
C GLU A 161 2.92 -7.63 6.93
N GLN A 162 1.83 -7.48 6.17
CA GLN A 162 1.89 -7.51 4.70
C GLN A 162 2.75 -6.38 4.13
N ILE A 163 2.67 -5.16 4.69
CA ILE A 163 3.54 -4.05 4.28
C ILE A 163 5.00 -4.35 4.67
N ARG A 164 5.25 -4.89 5.87
CA ARG A 164 6.61 -5.28 6.30
C ARG A 164 7.23 -6.30 5.36
N GLU A 165 6.53 -7.38 5.05
CA GLU A 165 7.02 -8.42 4.14
C GLU A 165 7.35 -7.87 2.76
N ARG A 166 6.49 -6.99 2.23
CA ARG A 166 6.67 -6.41 0.90
C ARG A 166 7.85 -5.43 0.83
N VAL A 167 8.08 -4.70 1.91
CA VAL A 167 9.08 -3.63 1.98
C VAL A 167 10.40 -4.11 2.59
N ALA A 168 10.42 -5.25 3.26
CA ALA A 168 11.63 -5.84 3.82
C ALA A 168 12.78 -5.89 2.80
N PRO A 169 14.04 -5.70 3.25
CA PRO A 169 15.19 -5.66 2.35
C PRO A 169 15.24 -6.92 1.48
N ARG A 170 14.97 -6.76 0.19
CA ARG A 170 15.09 -7.84 -0.79
C ARG A 170 16.56 -8.15 -0.97
N THR A 171 16.91 -9.43 -0.84
CA THR A 171 18.21 -9.90 -1.32
C THR A 171 18.11 -9.95 -2.85
N PRO A 172 19.03 -9.35 -3.62
CA PRO A 172 18.95 -9.39 -5.08
C PRO A 172 18.85 -10.85 -5.56
N GLY A 173 17.77 -11.19 -6.27
CA GLY A 173 17.52 -12.55 -6.77
C GLY A 173 16.64 -13.46 -5.89
N SER A 174 16.10 -12.98 -4.76
CA SER A 174 15.18 -13.80 -3.95
C SER A 174 13.73 -13.67 -4.42
N MET A 175 13.09 -14.79 -4.77
CA MET A 175 11.64 -14.89 -4.97
C MET A 175 10.92 -14.69 -3.63
N SER A 176 9.92 -13.81 -3.60
CA SER A 176 9.04 -13.60 -2.44
C SER A 176 7.79 -14.45 -2.63
N ILE A 177 7.52 -15.37 -1.70
CA ILE A 177 6.32 -16.21 -1.71
C ILE A 177 5.44 -15.77 -0.55
N MET A 178 4.21 -15.34 -0.85
CA MET A 178 3.20 -15.01 0.13
C MET A 178 2.30 -16.23 0.31
N ILE A 179 2.20 -16.75 1.54
CA ILE A 179 1.29 -17.84 1.88
C ILE A 179 0.21 -17.25 2.78
N GLU A 180 -1.03 -17.28 2.31
CA GLU A 180 -2.19 -16.81 3.06
C GLU A 180 -3.21 -17.93 3.25
N SER A 181 -3.78 -18.01 4.46
CA SER A 181 -4.91 -18.88 4.76
C SER A 181 -6.22 -18.12 4.59
N PHE A 182 -7.18 -18.68 3.86
CA PHE A 182 -8.51 -18.09 3.69
C PHE A 182 -9.62 -19.13 3.93
N GLY A 183 -10.85 -18.65 4.11
CA GLY A 183 -12.03 -19.50 4.19
C GLY A 183 -12.95 -19.29 2.99
N TYR A 184 -13.38 -20.37 2.32
CA TYR A 184 -14.27 -20.31 1.15
C TYR A 184 -15.57 -19.54 1.36
N LYS A 185 -16.11 -19.52 2.59
CA LYS A 185 -17.29 -18.71 2.94
C LYS A 185 -17.09 -17.21 2.72
N ASN A 186 -15.84 -16.76 2.75
CA ASN A 186 -15.46 -15.39 2.46
C ASN A 186 -15.10 -15.24 0.97
N GLY A 187 -14.82 -16.31 0.22
CA GLY A 187 -14.37 -16.22 -1.18
C GLY A 187 -12.85 -16.14 -1.31
N LEU A 188 -12.38 -16.22 -2.56
CA LEU A 188 -10.95 -16.30 -2.89
C LEU A 188 -10.24 -14.96 -2.68
N PRO A 189 -8.96 -14.96 -2.26
CA PRO A 189 -8.12 -13.77 -2.31
C PRO A 189 -7.95 -13.28 -3.75
N ALA A 190 -8.03 -11.97 -3.96
CA ALA A 190 -8.04 -11.37 -5.30
C ALA A 190 -6.68 -11.45 -6.02
N ASN A 191 -5.60 -11.68 -5.28
CA ASN A 191 -4.21 -11.63 -5.71
C ASN A 191 -3.51 -13.00 -5.57
N ALA A 192 -4.27 -14.10 -5.49
CA ALA A 192 -3.72 -15.43 -5.41
C ALA A 192 -3.40 -16.00 -6.80
N ASP A 193 -2.13 -16.27 -7.07
CA ASP A 193 -1.70 -17.00 -8.28
C ASP A 193 -2.00 -18.51 -8.18
N PHE A 194 -1.90 -19.07 -6.97
CA PHE A 194 -2.16 -20.48 -6.68
C PHE A 194 -3.15 -20.62 -5.52
N VAL A 195 -4.12 -21.54 -5.68
CA VAL A 195 -5.12 -21.85 -4.65
C VAL A 195 -5.11 -23.35 -4.37
N PHE A 196 -4.89 -23.71 -3.10
CA PHE A 196 -4.91 -25.10 -2.64
C PHE A 196 -6.13 -25.33 -1.74
N ASP A 197 -7.06 -26.20 -2.16
CA ASP A 197 -8.22 -26.57 -1.35
C ASP A 197 -7.86 -27.67 -0.34
N VAL A 198 -7.88 -27.31 0.95
CA VAL A 198 -7.56 -28.21 2.06
C VAL A 198 -8.79 -28.76 2.80
N ARG A 199 -10.01 -28.52 2.30
CA ARG A 199 -11.24 -29.00 2.97
C ARG A 199 -11.37 -30.52 2.99
N CYS A 200 -10.59 -31.23 2.18
CA CYS A 200 -10.51 -32.69 2.18
C CYS A 200 -9.64 -33.26 3.31
N LEU A 201 -8.90 -32.43 4.05
CA LEU A 201 -8.07 -32.85 5.17
C LEU A 201 -8.91 -33.18 6.42
N PRO A 202 -8.36 -33.92 7.40
CA PRO A 202 -9.04 -34.21 8.66
C PRO A 202 -9.52 -32.93 9.35
N ASN A 203 -10.82 -32.84 9.62
CA ASN A 203 -11.43 -31.65 10.19
C ASN A 203 -11.20 -31.60 11.73
N PRO A 204 -10.48 -30.60 12.26
CA PRO A 204 -10.21 -30.50 13.71
C PRO A 204 -11.47 -30.25 14.54
N TYR A 205 -12.60 -29.87 13.93
CA TYR A 205 -13.87 -29.66 14.65
C TYR A 205 -14.46 -30.95 15.26
N TRP A 206 -13.97 -32.12 14.87
CA TRP A 206 -14.33 -33.39 15.50
C TRP A 206 -13.82 -33.50 16.95
N GLU A 207 -12.78 -32.74 17.30
CA GLU A 207 -12.29 -32.60 18.67
C GLU A 207 -12.87 -31.33 19.31
N PRO A 208 -13.83 -31.43 20.26
CA PRO A 208 -14.52 -30.27 20.81
C PRO A 208 -13.58 -29.23 21.45
N GLN A 209 -12.48 -29.69 22.03
CA GLN A 209 -11.43 -28.86 22.65
C GLN A 209 -10.70 -27.94 21.66
N LEU A 210 -10.64 -28.30 20.37
CA LEU A 210 -9.94 -27.52 19.34
C LEU A 210 -10.82 -26.46 18.67
N ARG A 211 -12.15 -26.56 18.81
CA ARG A 211 -13.10 -25.62 18.15
C ARG A 211 -12.87 -24.14 18.44
N PRO A 212 -12.51 -23.70 19.67
CA PRO A 212 -12.26 -22.28 19.93
C PRO A 212 -10.85 -21.83 19.52
N MET A 213 -9.97 -22.74 19.09
CA MET A 213 -8.57 -22.45 18.77
C MET A 213 -8.39 -22.16 17.27
N SER A 214 -7.32 -21.45 16.92
CA SER A 214 -6.81 -21.35 15.54
C SER A 214 -5.69 -22.36 15.32
N GLY A 215 -5.50 -22.77 14.06
CA GLY A 215 -4.33 -23.53 13.61
C GLY A 215 -3.11 -22.66 13.39
#